data_AF-A0AAU0W9E0-F1
#
_entry.id   AF-A0AAU0W9E0-F1
#
_cell.length_a   1.000
_cell.length_b   1.000
_cell.length_c   1.000
_cell.angle_alpha   90.00
_cell.angle_beta   90.00
_cell.angle_gamma   90.00
#
_symmetry.space_group_name_H-M   'P 1'
#
loop_
_entity.id
_entity.type
_entity.pdbx_description
1 polymer ?
#
loop_
_entity_poly.entity_id
_entity_poly.type
_entity_poly.pdbx_seq_one_letter_code
_entity_poly.pdbx_strand_id
1 'polypeptide(L)'
;MRRDTLRLAGNVCLLTAALGLAVPATAVPATAAAPARTVRAAAAALPQFRSVSVPIDGSFAVPGETVHIKGTVDVTVVTLPAATGGGTAQIIGSLDDITATGVPSNRKYYLVGAQRISAPFSAAATTTLNVKPAFVLVPPTGTPSRVQPGTVTAVVTSTGAINSVTATVG
;
A
#
# COMPACT_ATOMS: atom_id res chain seq x y z
N MET A 1 40.46 27.55 12.94
CA MET A 1 41.05 26.85 11.77
C MET A 1 40.05 25.82 11.24
N ARG A 2 38.99 26.27 10.55
CA ARG A 2 37.90 25.41 10.00
C ARG A 2 37.29 26.05 8.74
N ARG A 3 38.11 26.51 7.79
CA ARG A 3 37.63 27.11 6.54
C ARG A 3 38.29 26.61 5.26
N ASP A 4 39.22 25.67 5.33
CA ASP A 4 40.04 25.29 4.16
C ASP A 4 39.64 23.96 3.48
N THR A 5 38.73 23.18 4.06
CA THR A 5 38.33 21.87 3.50
C THR A 5 37.19 21.94 2.47
N LEU A 6 36.48 23.06 2.35
CA LEU A 6 35.37 23.23 1.41
C LEU A 6 35.79 23.70 0.00
N ARG A 7 37.02 24.19 -0.19
CA ARG A 7 37.51 24.63 -1.50
C ARG A 7 38.09 23.51 -2.37
N LEU A 8 38.44 22.36 -1.80
CA LEU A 8 39.06 21.27 -2.57
C LEU A 8 38.04 20.39 -3.33
N ALA A 9 36.81 20.27 -2.85
CA ALA A 9 35.78 19.45 -3.50
C ALA A 9 35.18 20.09 -4.76
N GLY A 10 35.17 21.43 -4.85
CA GLY A 10 34.63 22.15 -6.01
C GLY A 10 35.49 22.04 -7.28
N ASN A 11 36.80 21.85 -7.13
CA ASN A 11 37.73 21.83 -8.27
C ASN A 11 37.85 20.47 -8.97
N VAL A 12 37.36 19.38 -8.36
CA VAL A 12 37.37 18.04 -8.98
C VAL A 12 36.19 17.86 -9.96
N CYS A 13 35.05 18.51 -9.70
CA CYS A 13 33.88 18.44 -10.61
C CYS A 13 34.04 19.25 -11.91
N LEU A 14 34.94 20.23 -11.96
CA LEU A 14 35.18 21.03 -13.17
C LEU A 14 36.17 20.38 -14.15
N LEU A 15 37.03 19.46 -13.70
CA LEU A 15 37.99 18.79 -14.59
C LEU A 15 37.37 17.65 -15.41
N THR A 16 36.33 16.97 -14.92
CA THR A 16 35.63 15.92 -15.69
C THR A 16 34.67 16.47 -16.76
N ALA A 17 34.26 17.74 -16.65
CA ALA A 17 33.45 18.41 -17.67
C ALA A 17 34.29 18.97 -18.84
N ALA A 18 35.60 19.18 -18.65
CA ALA A 18 36.48 19.80 -19.64
C ALA A 18 37.18 18.79 -20.59
N LEU A 19 37.19 17.49 -20.28
CA LEU A 19 37.81 16.44 -21.12
C LEU A 19 36.89 15.85 -22.20
N GLY A 20 35.64 16.33 -22.33
CA GLY A 20 34.72 15.92 -23.39
C GLY A 20 34.72 16.83 -24.63
N LEU A 21 35.54 17.90 -24.66
CA LEU A 21 35.42 19.01 -25.62
C LEU A 21 36.67 19.22 -26.49
N ALA A 22 37.34 18.13 -26.89
CA ALA A 22 38.37 18.17 -27.93
C ALA A 22 38.13 17.04 -28.94
N VAL A 23 37.18 17.26 -29.85
CA VAL A 23 37.11 16.50 -31.11
C VAL A 23 37.61 17.42 -32.22
N PRO A 24 38.68 17.06 -32.96
CA PRO A 24 39.01 17.77 -34.18
C PRO A 24 37.96 17.45 -35.24
N ALA A 25 37.34 18.50 -35.77
CA ALA A 25 36.43 18.43 -36.90
C ALA A 25 37.21 18.06 -38.18
N THR A 26 37.14 16.79 -38.58
CA THR A 26 37.39 16.38 -39.97
C THR A 26 36.13 15.71 -40.50
N ALA A 27 35.52 16.36 -41.49
CA ALA A 27 34.30 15.92 -42.15
C ALA A 27 34.54 14.63 -42.95
N VAL A 28 33.75 13.59 -42.67
CA VAL A 28 33.55 12.43 -43.53
C VAL A 28 32.06 12.12 -43.53
N PRO A 29 31.38 12.00 -44.69
CA PRO A 29 29.98 11.60 -44.72
C PRO A 29 29.92 10.09 -44.52
N ALA A 30 29.75 9.66 -43.28
CA ALA A 30 29.33 8.30 -42.98
C ALA A 30 27.85 8.37 -42.60
N THR A 31 27.00 7.72 -43.40
CA THR A 31 25.63 7.35 -43.07
C THR A 31 25.63 6.50 -41.80
N ALA A 32 25.70 7.16 -40.64
CA ALA A 32 25.55 6.53 -39.36
C ALA A 32 24.08 6.19 -39.17
N ALA A 33 23.73 4.92 -39.36
CA ALA A 33 22.60 4.33 -38.67
C ALA A 33 22.80 4.62 -37.18
N ALA A 34 22.12 5.65 -36.68
CA ALA A 34 22.05 5.91 -35.26
C ALA A 34 21.59 4.59 -34.62
N PRO A 35 22.22 4.11 -33.52
CA PRO A 35 21.63 3.06 -32.75
C PRO A 35 20.32 3.64 -32.23
N ALA A 36 19.23 3.32 -32.92
CA ALA A 36 17.89 3.52 -32.41
C ALA A 36 17.88 2.72 -31.11
N ARG A 37 18.10 3.41 -29.99
CA ARG A 37 17.56 2.99 -28.72
C ARG A 37 16.05 3.05 -28.91
N THR A 38 15.51 2.01 -29.54
CA THR A 38 14.15 1.56 -29.32
C THR A 38 14.09 1.13 -27.86
N VAL A 39 14.09 2.11 -26.96
CA VAL A 39 13.47 1.98 -25.66
C VAL A 39 12.00 1.77 -26.00
N ARG A 40 11.64 0.52 -26.25
CA ARG A 40 10.25 0.09 -26.22
C ARG A 40 9.86 0.32 -24.77
N ALA A 41 9.38 1.53 -24.48
CA ALA A 41 8.75 1.86 -23.23
C ALA A 41 7.50 0.99 -23.17
N ALA A 42 7.65 -0.24 -22.66
CA ALA A 42 6.54 -0.92 -22.05
C ALA A 42 6.14 0.02 -20.91
N ALA A 43 5.06 0.76 -21.08
CA ALA A 43 4.51 1.60 -20.03
C ALA A 43 4.24 0.67 -18.84
N ALA A 44 5.11 0.71 -17.84
CA ALA A 44 4.92 -0.06 -16.63
C ALA A 44 3.62 0.43 -15.99
N ALA A 45 2.65 -0.47 -15.84
CA ALA A 45 1.42 -0.16 -15.15
C ALA A 45 1.77 0.24 -13.70
N LEU A 46 1.47 1.49 -13.35
CA LEU A 46 1.84 2.07 -12.07
C LEU A 46 0.97 1.47 -10.95
N PRO A 47 1.55 1.22 -9.76
CA PRO A 47 0.76 0.88 -8.59
C PRO A 47 -0.31 1.95 -8.31
N GLN A 48 -1.52 1.51 -7.96
CA GLN A 48 -2.57 2.41 -7.47
C GLN A 48 -2.87 2.12 -6.01
N PHE A 49 -3.39 3.12 -5.31
CA PHE A 49 -3.88 2.94 -3.95
C PHE A 49 -5.18 3.70 -3.74
N ARG A 50 -6.04 3.16 -2.88
CA ARG A 50 -7.26 3.82 -2.43
C ARG A 50 -7.55 3.41 -0.99
N SER A 51 -7.94 4.37 -0.19
CA SER A 51 -8.26 4.16 1.21
C SER A 51 -9.70 4.55 1.52
N VAL A 52 -10.29 3.86 2.48
CA VAL A 52 -11.59 4.19 3.06
C VAL A 52 -11.54 3.97 4.56
N SER A 53 -12.15 4.88 5.31
CA SER A 53 -12.33 4.76 6.74
C SER A 53 -13.80 4.48 7.01
N VAL A 54 -14.09 3.42 7.76
CA VAL A 54 -15.46 3.03 8.08
C VAL A 54 -15.65 3.00 9.59
N PRO A 55 -16.63 3.73 10.13
CA PRO A 55 -16.94 3.66 11.55
C PRO A 55 -17.47 2.26 11.88
N ILE A 56 -16.95 1.70 12.96
CA ILE A 56 -17.50 0.52 13.63
C ILE A 56 -18.36 1.00 14.78
N ASP A 57 -19.59 0.48 14.84
CA ASP A 57 -20.42 0.48 16.03
C ASP A 57 -21.11 -0.88 16.08
N GLY A 58 -20.76 -1.71 17.06
CA GLY A 58 -21.20 -3.10 17.10
C GLY A 58 -20.96 -3.77 18.44
N SER A 59 -21.31 -5.05 18.52
CA SER A 59 -21.12 -5.84 19.74
C SER A 59 -20.77 -7.28 19.44
N PHE A 60 -19.92 -7.87 20.28
CA PHE A 60 -19.55 -9.28 20.19
C PHE A 60 -19.82 -9.97 21.53
N ALA A 61 -20.32 -11.19 21.48
CA ALA A 61 -20.48 -12.01 22.69
C ALA A 61 -19.13 -12.62 23.07
N VAL A 62 -18.75 -12.49 24.33
CA VAL A 62 -17.65 -13.23 24.96
C VAL A 62 -18.23 -14.06 26.12
N PRO A 63 -17.50 -15.05 26.65
CA PRO A 63 -18.01 -15.84 27.76
C PRO A 63 -18.41 -14.96 28.95
N GLY A 64 -19.70 -14.96 29.29
CA GLY A 64 -20.25 -14.27 30.44
C GLY A 64 -20.62 -12.79 30.25
N GLU A 65 -20.36 -12.18 29.09
CA GLU A 65 -20.72 -10.77 28.84
C GLU A 65 -20.75 -10.39 27.34
N THR A 66 -21.40 -9.27 27.03
CA THR A 66 -21.39 -8.67 25.69
C THR A 66 -20.41 -7.50 25.67
N VAL A 67 -19.52 -7.46 24.68
CA VAL A 67 -18.57 -6.35 24.49
C VAL A 67 -19.08 -5.44 23.40
N HIS A 68 -19.40 -4.19 23.75
CA HIS A 68 -19.70 -3.14 22.79
C HIS A 68 -18.42 -2.50 22.29
N ILE A 69 -18.30 -2.33 20.98
CA ILE A 69 -17.13 -1.78 20.31
C ILE A 69 -17.55 -0.58 19.47
N LYS A 70 -16.75 0.49 19.58
CA LYS A 70 -16.90 1.69 18.76
C LYS A 70 -15.54 2.22 18.34
N GLY A 71 -15.40 2.66 17.10
CA GLY A 71 -14.21 3.35 16.57
C GLY A 71 -14.19 3.27 15.06
N THR A 72 -13.02 3.13 14.44
CA THR A 72 -12.86 3.16 12.98
C THR A 72 -12.01 2.01 12.48
N VAL A 73 -12.36 1.44 11.33
CA VAL A 73 -11.43 0.63 10.51
C VAL A 73 -10.99 1.44 9.33
N ASP A 74 -9.68 1.62 9.21
CA ASP A 74 -9.06 2.12 8.00
C ASP A 74 -8.66 0.96 7.11
N VAL A 75 -9.06 1.05 5.85
CA VAL A 75 -8.74 0.07 4.84
C VAL A 75 -8.01 0.76 3.72
N THR A 76 -6.83 0.25 3.39
CA THR A 76 -6.05 0.69 2.23
C THR A 76 -5.88 -0.48 1.27
N VAL A 77 -6.27 -0.28 0.03
CA VAL A 77 -6.03 -1.23 -1.07
C VAL A 77 -4.92 -0.67 -1.93
N VAL A 78 -3.88 -1.46 -2.17
CA VAL A 78 -2.76 -1.13 -3.05
C VAL A 78 -2.67 -2.20 -4.14
N THR A 79 -2.75 -1.81 -5.41
CA THR A 79 -2.55 -2.73 -6.54
C THR A 79 -1.12 -2.67 -7.03
N LEU A 80 -0.55 -3.83 -7.33
CA LEU A 80 0.74 -3.99 -7.99
C LEU A 80 0.48 -4.72 -9.31
N PRO A 81 0.28 -3.97 -10.41
CA PRO A 81 -0.03 -4.56 -11.70
C PRO A 81 1.20 -5.23 -12.33
N ALA A 82 0.97 -6.34 -13.02
CA ALA A 82 1.98 -6.96 -13.87
C ALA A 82 2.02 -6.30 -15.26
N ALA A 83 3.16 -6.39 -15.94
CA ALA A 83 3.36 -5.75 -17.26
C ALA A 83 2.37 -6.25 -18.34
N THR A 84 1.86 -7.47 -18.19
CA THR A 84 0.90 -8.09 -19.12
C THR A 84 -0.57 -7.93 -18.70
N GLY A 85 -0.84 -7.08 -17.69
CA GLY A 85 -2.14 -6.99 -17.03
C GLY A 85 -2.29 -7.98 -15.87
N GLY A 86 -3.32 -7.78 -15.06
CA GLY A 86 -3.52 -8.49 -13.80
C GLY A 86 -2.48 -8.07 -12.77
N GLY A 87 -2.39 -8.81 -11.67
CA GLY A 87 -1.38 -8.55 -10.66
C GLY A 87 -1.83 -8.95 -9.26
N THR A 88 -1.26 -8.30 -8.26
CA THR A 88 -1.59 -8.54 -6.85
C THR A 88 -2.13 -7.28 -6.21
N ALA A 89 -3.26 -7.38 -5.53
CA ALA A 89 -3.75 -6.36 -4.63
C ALA A 89 -3.33 -6.70 -3.19
N GLN A 90 -2.92 -5.68 -2.44
CA GLN A 90 -2.67 -5.75 -1.02
C GLN A 90 -3.76 -4.96 -0.31
N ILE A 91 -4.54 -5.65 0.51
CA ILE A 91 -5.60 -5.07 1.32
C ILE A 91 -5.06 -5.00 2.75
N ILE A 92 -4.88 -3.78 3.25
CA ILE A 92 -4.33 -3.49 4.56
C ILE A 92 -5.45 -2.88 5.41
N GLY A 93 -5.86 -3.58 6.45
CA GLY A 93 -6.83 -3.09 7.43
C GLY A 93 -6.13 -2.75 8.74
N SER A 94 -6.42 -1.59 9.31
CA SER A 94 -5.98 -1.16 10.63
C SER A 94 -7.16 -0.62 11.44
N LEU A 95 -7.01 -0.69 12.76
CA LEU A 95 -7.97 -0.13 13.70
C LEU A 95 -7.49 1.22 14.18
N ASP A 96 -8.41 2.16 14.30
CA ASP A 96 -8.17 3.48 14.87
C ASP A 96 -9.29 3.87 15.84
N ASP A 97 -8.93 4.62 16.88
CA ASP A 97 -9.84 5.11 17.93
C ASP A 97 -10.81 4.06 18.50
N ILE A 98 -10.35 2.80 18.65
CA ILE A 98 -11.21 1.73 19.15
C ILE A 98 -11.39 1.81 20.67
N THR A 99 -12.65 1.84 21.06
CA THR A 99 -13.12 1.59 22.41
C THR A 99 -13.89 0.28 22.44
N ALA A 100 -13.63 -0.57 23.45
CA ALA A 100 -14.37 -1.79 23.67
C ALA A 100 -14.69 -1.95 25.16
N THR A 101 -15.98 -2.07 25.49
CA THR A 101 -16.45 -2.12 26.89
C THR A 101 -17.45 -3.26 27.08
N GLY A 102 -17.20 -4.09 28.08
CA GLY A 102 -18.06 -5.18 28.50
C GLY A 102 -19.32 -4.72 29.23
N VAL A 103 -20.44 -5.39 28.99
CA VAL A 103 -21.72 -5.18 29.67
C VAL A 103 -22.21 -6.51 30.23
N PRO A 104 -22.54 -6.57 31.54
CA PRO A 104 -22.69 -5.46 32.49
C PRO A 104 -21.41 -5.07 33.26
N SER A 105 -20.29 -5.76 33.04
CA SER A 105 -19.10 -5.63 33.91
C SER A 105 -18.39 -4.28 33.84
N ASN A 106 -18.65 -3.47 32.80
CA ASN A 106 -17.96 -2.23 32.46
C ASN A 106 -16.43 -2.39 32.30
N ARG A 107 -15.94 -3.63 32.14
CA ARG A 107 -14.51 -3.88 31.94
C ARG A 107 -14.08 -3.44 30.56
N LYS A 108 -12.83 -3.01 30.45
CA LYS A 108 -12.23 -2.60 29.18
C LYS A 108 -11.65 -3.80 28.46
N TYR A 109 -11.95 -3.87 27.18
CA TYR A 109 -11.37 -4.79 26.23
C TYR A 109 -10.47 -3.97 25.31
N TYR A 110 -9.40 -4.60 24.81
CA TYR A 110 -8.57 -3.99 23.79
C TYR A 110 -8.79 -4.74 22.49
N LEU A 111 -9.13 -4.00 21.45
CA LEU A 111 -9.15 -4.52 20.10
C LEU A 111 -7.94 -3.94 19.36
N VAL A 112 -7.02 -4.81 18.97
CA VAL A 112 -5.72 -4.40 18.45
C VAL A 112 -5.35 -5.17 17.20
N GLY A 113 -4.54 -4.54 16.36
CA GLY A 113 -3.85 -5.17 15.25
C GLY A 113 -4.07 -4.45 13.92
N ALA A 114 -3.28 -4.88 12.96
CA ALA A 114 -3.46 -4.57 11.55
C ALA A 114 -3.26 -5.87 10.77
N GLN A 115 -4.01 -6.04 9.68
CA GLN A 115 -3.87 -7.20 8.83
C GLN A 115 -3.59 -6.76 7.40
N ARG A 116 -2.60 -7.41 6.78
CA ARG A 116 -2.34 -7.32 5.35
C ARG A 116 -2.71 -8.63 4.68
N ILE A 117 -3.52 -8.56 3.64
CA ILE A 117 -3.96 -9.69 2.83
C ILE A 117 -3.57 -9.43 1.39
N SER A 118 -2.96 -10.41 0.75
CA SER A 118 -2.62 -10.34 -0.67
C SER A 118 -3.62 -11.18 -1.46
N ALA A 119 -4.22 -10.59 -2.50
CA ALA A 119 -5.19 -11.26 -3.36
C ALA A 119 -4.85 -10.97 -4.84
N PRO A 120 -4.85 -12.00 -5.71
CA PRO A 120 -4.62 -11.79 -7.13
C PRO A 120 -5.82 -11.11 -7.81
N PHE A 121 -5.56 -10.32 -8.85
CA PHE A 121 -6.59 -9.82 -9.77
C PHE A 121 -6.27 -10.20 -11.22
N SER A 122 -7.33 -10.42 -12.00
CA SER A 122 -7.27 -10.97 -13.35
C SER A 122 -6.69 -9.98 -14.37
N ALA A 123 -5.96 -10.50 -15.36
CA ALA A 123 -5.54 -9.73 -16.53
C ALA A 123 -6.62 -9.61 -17.62
N ALA A 124 -7.67 -10.43 -17.54
CA ALA A 124 -8.69 -10.51 -18.59
C ALA A 124 -9.97 -9.73 -18.26
N ALA A 125 -10.22 -9.42 -16.98
CA ALA A 125 -11.48 -8.83 -16.55
C ALA A 125 -11.33 -8.06 -15.23
N THR A 126 -12.34 -7.25 -14.91
CA THR A 126 -12.51 -6.66 -13.59
C THR A 126 -12.69 -7.75 -12.53
N THR A 127 -11.96 -7.63 -11.43
CA THR A 127 -11.98 -8.57 -10.30
C THR A 127 -12.59 -7.90 -9.07
N THR A 128 -13.53 -8.58 -8.44
CA THR A 128 -14.07 -8.19 -7.12
C THR A 128 -13.32 -8.96 -6.04
N LEU A 129 -12.64 -8.22 -5.15
CA LEU A 129 -11.89 -8.75 -4.03
C LEU A 129 -12.71 -8.60 -2.76
N ASN A 130 -13.08 -9.73 -2.13
CA ASN A 130 -13.80 -9.77 -0.87
C ASN A 130 -12.89 -10.31 0.23
N VAL A 131 -12.64 -9.50 1.24
CA VAL A 131 -11.66 -9.79 2.29
C VAL A 131 -12.25 -9.51 3.65
N LYS A 132 -11.94 -10.33 4.65
CA LYS A 132 -12.36 -10.11 6.05
C LYS A 132 -11.15 -9.87 6.94
N PRO A 133 -10.73 -8.60 7.14
CA PRO A 133 -9.67 -8.26 8.06
C PRO A 133 -9.96 -8.83 9.45
N ALA A 134 -8.89 -9.25 10.12
CA ALA A 134 -8.95 -9.88 11.41
C ALA A 134 -8.05 -9.17 12.39
N PHE A 135 -8.58 -9.02 13.59
CA PHE A 135 -7.95 -8.32 14.69
C PHE A 135 -7.98 -9.20 15.93
N VAL A 136 -7.23 -8.80 16.93
CA VAL A 136 -7.12 -9.51 18.19
C VAL A 136 -7.93 -8.76 19.24
N LEU A 137 -8.88 -9.46 19.85
CA LEU A 137 -9.57 -9.03 21.05
C LEU A 137 -8.79 -9.54 22.27
N VAL A 138 -8.33 -8.62 23.10
CA VAL A 138 -7.64 -8.92 24.36
C VAL A 138 -8.61 -8.62 25.50
N PRO A 139 -9.09 -9.67 26.20
CA PRO A 139 -9.96 -9.47 27.35
C PRO A 139 -9.15 -8.96 28.56
N PRO A 140 -9.80 -8.37 29.57
CA PRO A 140 -9.16 -7.97 30.82
C PRO A 140 -8.57 -9.18 31.59
N THR A 141 -9.17 -10.35 31.39
CA THR A 141 -8.75 -11.63 31.95
C THR A 141 -9.03 -12.74 30.93
N GLY A 142 -8.11 -13.69 30.78
CA GLY A 142 -8.28 -14.82 29.86
C GLY A 142 -7.40 -14.74 28.61
N THR A 143 -7.69 -15.60 27.64
CA THR A 143 -6.90 -15.72 26.41
C THR A 143 -7.38 -14.76 25.33
N PRO A 144 -6.46 -14.07 24.62
CA PRO A 144 -6.82 -13.31 23.44
C PRO A 144 -7.51 -14.16 22.37
N SER A 145 -8.44 -13.57 21.65
CA SER A 145 -9.20 -14.23 20.59
C SER A 145 -9.18 -13.42 19.30
N ARG A 146 -9.41 -14.10 18.17
CA ARG A 146 -9.48 -13.46 16.86
C ARG A 146 -10.91 -13.00 16.59
N VAL A 147 -11.07 -11.79 16.09
CA VAL A 147 -12.36 -11.25 15.65
C VAL A 147 -12.25 -10.65 14.25
N GLN A 148 -13.38 -10.58 13.54
CA GLN A 148 -13.48 -10.06 12.18
C GLN A 148 -14.71 -9.15 12.09
N PRO A 149 -14.55 -7.84 12.34
CA PRO A 149 -15.67 -6.91 12.50
C PRO A 149 -16.40 -6.59 11.21
N GLY A 150 -15.89 -7.02 10.05
CA GLY A 150 -16.48 -6.63 8.78
C GLY A 150 -15.87 -7.27 7.55
N THR A 151 -16.46 -6.95 6.41
CA THR A 151 -15.99 -7.35 5.08
C THR A 151 -15.59 -6.12 4.29
N VAL A 152 -14.44 -6.21 3.63
CA VAL A 152 -13.94 -5.24 2.66
C VAL A 152 -14.21 -5.78 1.27
N THR A 153 -14.81 -4.96 0.41
CA THR A 153 -14.99 -5.23 -1.01
C THR A 153 -14.21 -4.19 -1.81
N ALA A 154 -13.35 -4.65 -2.72
CA ALA A 154 -12.65 -3.78 -3.66
C ALA A 154 -12.87 -4.26 -5.10
N VAL A 155 -13.11 -3.33 -6.02
CA VAL A 155 -13.29 -3.63 -7.44
C VAL A 155 -12.09 -3.11 -8.21
N VAL A 156 -11.34 -4.03 -8.81
CA VAL A 156 -10.05 -3.75 -9.48
C VAL A 156 -10.14 -4.17 -10.94
N THR A 157 -9.77 -3.28 -11.87
CA THR A 157 -9.74 -3.58 -13.32
C THR A 157 -8.55 -4.46 -13.68
N SER A 158 -8.53 -4.97 -14.91
CA SER A 158 -7.40 -5.76 -15.42
C SER A 158 -6.08 -5.00 -15.52
N THR A 159 -6.11 -3.67 -15.55
CA THR A 159 -4.91 -2.81 -15.52
C THR A 159 -4.45 -2.48 -14.10
N GLY A 160 -5.18 -2.96 -13.09
CA GLY A 160 -4.93 -2.64 -11.68
C GLY A 160 -5.53 -1.32 -11.22
N ALA A 161 -6.43 -0.72 -12.00
CA ALA A 161 -7.14 0.48 -11.55
C ALA A 161 -8.19 0.12 -10.48
N ILE A 162 -8.27 0.92 -9.42
CA ILE A 162 -9.22 0.69 -8.31
C ILE A 162 -10.50 1.50 -8.55
N ASN A 163 -11.56 0.84 -9.00
CA ASN A 163 -12.84 1.49 -9.28
C ASN A 163 -13.58 1.87 -7.99
N SER A 164 -13.58 0.96 -7.01
CA SER A 164 -14.23 1.18 -5.73
C SER A 164 -13.57 0.39 -4.61
N VAL A 165 -13.70 0.93 -3.40
CA VAL A 165 -13.40 0.24 -2.15
C VAL A 165 -14.55 0.58 -1.21
N THR A 166 -15.18 -0.45 -0.67
CA THR A 166 -16.22 -0.34 0.34
C THR A 166 -15.89 -1.30 1.49
N ALA A 167 -16.31 -0.94 2.69
CA ALA A 167 -16.23 -1.83 3.83
C ALA A 167 -17.56 -1.80 4.58
N THR A 168 -18.00 -2.97 5.01
CA THR A 168 -19.23 -3.16 5.79
C THR A 168 -18.88 -3.82 7.10
N VAL A 169 -19.49 -3.34 8.18
CA VAL A 169 -19.39 -3.91 9.53
C VAL A 169 -20.55 -4.89 9.70
N GLY A 170 -20.32 -6.05 10.31
CA GLY A 170 -21.33 -7.09 10.49
C GLY A 170 -20.93 -8.20 11.45
#